data_AF-A0ABD7ZHB2-F1
#
_entry.id   AF-A0ABD7ZHB2-F1
#
_cell.length_a   1.000
_cell.length_b   1.000
_cell.length_c   1.000
_cell.angle_alpha   90.00
_cell.angle_beta   90.00
_cell.angle_gamma   90.00
#
_symmetry.space_group_name_H-M   'P 1'
#
loop_
_entity.id
_entity.type
_entity.pdbx_description
1 polymer ?
#
loop_
_entity_poly.entity_id
_entity_poly.type
_entity_poly.pdbx_seq_one_letter_code
_entity_poly.pdbx_strand_id
1 'polypeptide(L)'
;MIKNILLGVILISYPFFIQAKSCFTINDISVRLDDNSTSDGDFSKFKIYHNDKVLFFYEALEVDHNINNVEYSDLDFDGEKEIILRVDNDPSHDVEYAVLKLKCDKLEMHPLFPEVKSYELLDNKKIKIYYKDGYSIKEKIYCFQSTGYLCEEKYIIRNNYELRKLYSSNGKVSSVGVYYNQNEILPSIREKSYLYYDLNKRSNMYLVKGDKVNILDEKSSLDGQSWYFINYKGKKKINIWIKADSVDLN
;
A
#
# COMPACT_ATOMS: atom_id res chain seq x y z
N MET A 1 -9.97 41.69 -69.79
CA MET A 1 -8.65 41.54 -69.15
C MET A 1 -8.39 42.82 -68.37
N ILE A 2 -8.25 42.92 -67.05
CA ILE A 2 -8.05 41.99 -65.93
C ILE A 2 -8.82 42.64 -64.74
N LYS A 3 -9.56 41.84 -63.96
CA LYS A 3 -10.20 42.27 -62.70
C LYS A 3 -9.17 42.23 -61.57
N ASN A 4 -8.88 43.36 -60.93
CA ASN A 4 -8.19 43.37 -59.64
C ASN A 4 -9.24 43.32 -58.51
N ILE A 5 -9.30 42.17 -57.84
CA ILE A 5 -10.06 41.98 -56.62
C ILE A 5 -9.13 42.32 -55.46
N LEU A 6 -9.47 43.34 -54.68
CA LEU A 6 -8.82 43.66 -53.41
C LEU A 6 -9.31 42.64 -52.37
N LEU A 7 -8.46 41.69 -51.99
CA LEU A 7 -8.73 40.78 -50.87
C LEU A 7 -8.39 41.50 -49.56
N GLY A 8 -9.41 41.96 -48.83
CA GLY A 8 -9.26 42.43 -47.46
C GLY A 8 -9.11 41.25 -46.52
N VAL A 9 -7.92 41.09 -45.93
CA VAL A 9 -7.66 40.10 -44.86
C VAL A 9 -8.17 40.69 -43.55
N ILE A 10 -9.35 40.23 -43.10
CA ILE A 10 -9.83 40.48 -41.74
C ILE A 10 -9.14 39.45 -40.83
N LEU A 11 -8.10 39.89 -40.13
CA LEU A 11 -7.53 39.14 -39.01
C LEU A 11 -8.51 39.21 -37.82
N ILE A 12 -9.41 38.23 -37.74
CA ILE A 12 -10.19 37.98 -36.53
C ILE A 12 -9.22 37.37 -35.51
N SER A 13 -8.58 38.22 -34.72
CA SER A 13 -7.87 37.77 -33.52
C SER A 13 -8.91 37.30 -32.51
N TYR A 14 -9.26 36.02 -32.55
CA TYR A 14 -9.91 35.38 -31.42
C TYR A 14 -8.96 35.47 -30.23
N PRO A 15 -9.32 36.15 -29.13
CA PRO A 15 -8.60 35.93 -27.89
C PRO A 15 -8.90 34.48 -27.51
N PHE A 16 -7.88 33.62 -27.64
CA PHE A 16 -7.84 32.37 -26.89
C PHE A 16 -7.83 32.76 -25.41
N PHE A 17 -9.02 32.99 -24.84
CA PHE A 17 -9.20 32.94 -23.41
C PHE A 17 -9.02 31.48 -23.02
N ILE A 18 -7.77 31.08 -22.78
CA ILE A 18 -7.50 29.91 -21.96
C ILE A 18 -8.01 30.31 -20.57
N GLN A 19 -9.26 29.96 -20.28
CA GLN A 19 -9.79 30.10 -18.94
C GLN A 19 -8.94 29.17 -18.07
N ALA A 20 -8.05 29.76 -17.27
CA ALA A 20 -7.25 29.00 -16.31
C ALA A 20 -8.24 28.23 -15.43
N LYS A 21 -8.20 26.90 -15.52
CA LYS A 21 -9.00 26.03 -14.67
C LYS A 21 -8.50 26.27 -13.25
N SER A 22 -9.29 26.94 -12.42
CA SER A 22 -8.95 27.16 -11.02
C SER A 22 -8.99 25.80 -10.31
N CYS A 23 -7.83 25.34 -9.84
CA CYS A 23 -7.75 24.16 -9.01
C CYS A 23 -8.39 24.43 -7.64
N PHE A 24 -9.09 23.44 -7.11
CA PHE A 24 -9.56 23.41 -5.74
C PHE A 24 -8.37 23.33 -4.79
N THR A 25 -8.53 23.96 -3.64
CA THR A 25 -7.64 23.78 -2.50
C THR A 25 -8.37 22.98 -1.43
N ILE A 26 -7.61 22.43 -0.48
CA ILE A 26 -8.20 21.66 0.62
C ILE A 26 -9.16 22.49 1.48
N ASN A 27 -8.98 23.81 1.51
CA ASN A 27 -9.84 24.74 2.23
C ASN A 27 -11.22 24.90 1.57
N ASP A 28 -11.35 24.54 0.30
CA ASP A 28 -12.63 24.61 -0.43
C ASP A 28 -13.48 23.33 -0.23
N ILE A 29 -12.96 22.36 0.51
CA ILE A 29 -13.54 21.03 0.69
C ILE A 29 -14.20 20.92 2.06
N SER A 30 -15.36 20.26 2.12
CA SER A 30 -15.99 19.85 3.37
C SER A 30 -16.32 18.36 3.34
N VAL A 31 -16.06 17.67 4.45
CA VAL A 31 -16.39 16.26 4.62
C VAL A 31 -17.64 16.15 5.49
N ARG A 32 -18.63 15.36 5.06
CA ARG A 32 -19.84 15.09 5.84
C ARG A 32 -20.09 13.58 5.84
N LEU A 33 -20.44 13.04 7.00
CA LEU A 33 -20.95 11.68 7.13
C LEU A 33 -22.45 11.69 6.79
N ASP A 34 -22.88 10.78 5.93
CA ASP A 34 -24.28 10.55 5.57
C ASP A 34 -24.65 9.12 5.96
N ASP A 35 -25.20 8.98 7.17
CA ASP A 35 -25.73 7.72 7.70
C ASP A 35 -27.20 7.58 7.31
N ASN A 36 -27.47 6.89 6.21
CA ASN A 36 -28.81 6.40 5.91
C ASN A 36 -28.92 4.97 6.42
N SER A 37 -29.00 4.80 7.74
CA SER A 37 -29.28 3.49 8.33
C SER A 37 -30.68 3.04 7.90
N THR A 38 -30.73 2.07 7.00
CA THR A 38 -31.97 1.38 6.63
C THR A 38 -31.70 -0.11 6.74
N SER A 39 -32.70 -0.84 7.22
CA SER A 39 -32.61 -2.20 7.78
C SER A 39 -32.05 -3.31 6.87
N ASP A 40 -31.60 -3.01 5.66
CA ASP A 40 -31.02 -3.95 4.70
C ASP A 40 -29.64 -3.44 4.24
N GLY A 41 -28.62 -3.67 5.08
CA GLY A 41 -27.21 -3.41 4.78
C GLY A 41 -26.77 -1.99 5.13
N ASP A 42 -26.40 -1.78 6.40
CA ASP A 42 -25.87 -0.52 6.90
C ASP A 42 -24.45 -0.30 6.34
N PHE A 43 -24.32 0.49 5.28
CA PHE A 43 -23.05 1.09 4.88
C PHE A 43 -23.11 2.58 5.15
N SER A 44 -22.28 3.04 6.06
CA SER A 44 -22.08 4.47 6.27
C SER A 44 -21.31 5.05 5.09
N LYS A 45 -21.75 6.22 4.61
CA LYS A 45 -21.13 6.88 3.45
C LYS A 45 -20.52 8.21 3.86
N PHE A 46 -19.20 8.30 3.78
CA PHE A 46 -18.54 9.61 3.82
C PHE A 46 -18.70 10.27 2.47
N LYS A 47 -19.27 11.48 2.45
CA LYS A 47 -19.37 12.31 1.26
C LYS A 47 -18.49 13.54 1.42
N ILE A 48 -17.73 13.84 0.38
CA ILE A 48 -16.86 15.01 0.34
C ILE A 48 -17.42 15.98 -0.69
N TYR A 49 -17.53 17.24 -0.30
CA TYR A 49 -18.22 18.29 -1.04
C TYR A 49 -17.29 19.45 -1.38
N HIS A 50 -17.54 20.06 -2.53
CA HIS A 50 -17.06 21.39 -2.90
C HIS A 50 -18.23 22.20 -3.42
N ASN A 51 -18.53 23.34 -2.78
CA ASN A 51 -19.70 24.18 -3.09
C ASN A 51 -21.01 23.36 -3.19
N ASP A 52 -21.27 22.53 -2.17
CA ASP A 52 -22.42 21.62 -2.06
C ASP A 52 -22.58 20.56 -3.16
N LYS A 53 -21.60 20.43 -4.05
CA LYS A 53 -21.50 19.30 -5.00
C LYS A 53 -20.65 18.21 -4.41
N VAL A 54 -21.14 16.97 -4.45
CA VAL A 54 -20.36 15.78 -4.06
C VAL A 54 -19.22 15.60 -5.04
N LEU A 55 -17.98 15.65 -4.54
CA LEU A 55 -16.75 15.36 -5.28
C LEU A 55 -16.36 13.88 -5.17
N PHE A 56 -16.63 13.25 -4.03
CA PHE A 56 -16.21 11.89 -3.74
C PHE A 56 -17.13 11.27 -2.68
N PHE A 57 -17.25 9.95 -2.72
CA PHE A 57 -17.86 9.18 -1.65
C PHE A 57 -17.00 7.97 -1.30
N TYR A 58 -16.94 7.64 -0.01
CA TYR A 58 -16.31 6.43 0.52
C TYR A 58 -17.36 5.63 1.28
N GLU A 59 -17.44 4.33 1.01
CA GLU A 59 -18.37 3.42 1.67
C GLU A 59 -17.60 2.58 2.67
N ALA A 60 -18.04 2.59 3.93
CA ALA A 60 -17.46 1.80 5.01
C ALA A 60 -18.56 0.91 5.62
N LEU A 61 -18.18 -0.30 6.04
CA LEU A 61 -19.09 -1.28 6.64
C LEU A 61 -19.56 -0.84 8.03
N GLU A 62 -18.66 -0.27 8.82
CA GLU A 62 -18.94 0.30 10.13
C GLU A 62 -18.19 1.63 10.24
N VAL A 63 -18.79 2.62 10.90
CA VAL A 63 -18.17 3.96 11.03
C VAL A 63 -18.22 4.45 12.46
N ASP A 64 -17.12 5.06 12.91
CA ASP A 64 -17.09 5.79 14.17
C ASP A 64 -17.93 7.08 14.06
N HIS A 65 -19.06 7.12 14.75
CA HIS A 65 -19.97 8.27 14.73
C HIS A 65 -19.48 9.45 15.59
N ASN A 66 -18.33 9.34 16.28
CA ASN A 66 -17.77 10.42 17.07
C ASN A 66 -16.99 11.39 16.17
N ILE A 67 -17.67 12.49 15.85
CA ILE A 67 -17.27 13.54 14.90
C ILE A 67 -15.96 14.22 15.33
N ASN A 68 -14.83 13.74 14.80
CA ASN A 68 -13.58 14.47 14.45
C ASN A 68 -12.69 13.57 13.58
N ASN A 69 -13.26 12.95 12.54
CA ASN A 69 -12.66 11.85 11.77
C ASN A 69 -11.84 12.30 10.55
N VAL A 70 -11.38 13.54 10.51
CA VAL A 70 -10.66 14.06 9.33
C VAL A 70 -9.39 14.75 9.77
N GLU A 71 -8.27 14.22 9.29
CA GLU A 71 -6.95 14.80 9.43
C GLU A 71 -6.44 15.27 8.06
N TYR A 72 -5.53 16.24 8.09
CA TYR A 72 -4.89 16.77 6.89
C TYR A 72 -3.38 16.81 7.08
N SER A 73 -2.66 16.00 6.31
CA SER A 73 -1.22 15.86 6.41
C SER A 73 -0.60 15.62 5.04
N ASP A 74 0.62 16.08 4.82
CA ASP A 74 1.40 15.82 3.61
C ASP A 74 2.17 14.50 3.80
N LEU A 75 1.55 13.40 3.36
CA LEU A 75 2.02 12.03 3.54
C LEU A 75 3.01 11.57 2.46
N ASP A 76 2.98 12.21 1.29
CA ASP A 76 3.86 11.91 0.15
C ASP A 76 4.95 12.97 -0.09
N PHE A 77 5.02 13.99 0.76
CA PHE A 77 6.07 15.02 0.78
C PHE A 77 6.15 15.83 -0.53
N ASP A 78 5.03 15.99 -1.23
CA ASP A 78 4.92 16.81 -2.44
C ASP A 78 4.48 18.25 -2.15
N GLY A 79 4.16 18.57 -0.89
CA GLY A 79 3.73 19.88 -0.42
C GLY A 79 2.20 20.08 -0.39
N GLU A 80 1.43 19.15 -0.94
CA GLU A 80 -0.04 19.16 -0.96
C GLU A 80 -0.58 18.13 0.04
N LYS A 81 -1.38 18.58 1.01
CA LYS A 81 -1.92 17.70 2.05
C LYS A 81 -2.93 16.68 1.49
N GLU A 82 -2.85 15.44 1.95
CA GLU A 82 -3.90 14.44 1.85
C GLU A 82 -5.02 14.71 2.87
N ILE A 83 -6.21 14.22 2.52
CA ILE A 83 -7.34 14.09 3.44
C ILE A 83 -7.30 12.66 3.99
N ILE A 84 -7.20 12.55 5.31
CA ILE A 84 -7.11 11.27 6.02
C ILE A 84 -8.40 11.10 6.79
N LEU A 85 -9.24 10.21 6.31
CA LEU A 85 -10.53 9.91 6.91
C LEU A 85 -10.38 8.74 7.86
N ARG A 86 -10.71 8.91 9.13
CA ARG A 86 -10.88 7.78 10.04
C ARG A 86 -12.23 7.13 9.75
N VAL A 87 -12.18 5.92 9.20
CA VAL A 87 -13.37 5.19 8.74
C VAL A 87 -13.82 4.15 9.75
N ASP A 88 -12.94 3.69 10.62
CA ASP A 88 -13.23 2.69 11.65
C ASP A 88 -12.46 3.00 12.94
N ASN A 89 -12.87 2.41 14.06
CA ASN A 89 -12.13 2.45 15.31
C ASN A 89 -11.92 1.07 15.95
N ASP A 90 -12.48 -0.01 15.38
CA ASP A 90 -12.32 -1.34 15.90
C ASP A 90 -10.91 -1.86 15.56
N PRO A 91 -10.06 -2.15 16.57
CA PRO A 91 -8.75 -2.75 16.35
C PRO A 91 -8.81 -4.12 15.65
N SER A 92 -9.97 -4.77 15.58
CA SER A 92 -10.19 -6.03 14.87
C SER A 92 -10.26 -5.86 13.35
N HIS A 93 -10.63 -4.68 12.84
CA HIS A 93 -10.83 -4.44 11.41
C HIS A 93 -9.54 -4.16 10.65
N ASP A 94 -9.58 -4.32 9.32
CA ASP A 94 -8.39 -4.27 8.47
C ASP A 94 -7.96 -2.84 8.11
N VAL A 95 -8.94 -1.94 8.00
CA VAL A 95 -8.78 -0.55 7.60
C VAL A 95 -9.27 0.35 8.73
N GLU A 96 -8.43 1.31 9.14
CA GLU A 96 -8.84 2.34 10.11
C GLU A 96 -8.94 3.71 9.41
N TYR A 97 -8.10 3.96 8.41
CA TYR A 97 -8.06 5.20 7.67
C TYR A 97 -8.15 5.01 6.16
N ALA A 98 -8.95 5.84 5.50
CA ALA A 98 -8.91 6.06 4.07
C ALA A 98 -8.13 7.35 3.77
N VAL A 99 -7.19 7.28 2.83
CA VAL A 99 -6.30 8.39 2.47
C VAL A 99 -6.62 8.86 1.05
N LEU A 100 -6.87 10.15 0.91
CA LEU A 100 -7.33 10.77 -0.33
C LEU A 100 -6.40 11.89 -0.76
N LYS A 101 -6.11 11.97 -2.07
CA LYS A 101 -5.34 13.05 -2.70
C LYS A 101 -6.24 13.93 -3.55
N LEU A 102 -6.14 15.24 -3.37
CA LEU A 102 -6.77 16.22 -4.24
C LEU A 102 -5.89 16.48 -5.46
N LYS A 103 -6.43 16.19 -6.65
CA LYS A 103 -5.81 16.49 -7.94
C LYS A 103 -6.59 17.58 -8.65
N CYS A 104 -6.14 18.82 -8.51
CA CYS A 104 -6.73 20.04 -9.09
C CYS A 104 -8.25 20.16 -8.92
N ASP A 105 -9.06 19.45 -9.70
CA ASP A 105 -10.52 19.47 -9.64
C ASP A 105 -11.17 18.12 -9.27
N LYS A 106 -10.38 17.14 -8.82
CA LYS A 106 -10.87 15.80 -8.50
C LYS A 106 -10.21 15.25 -7.24
N LEU A 107 -10.97 14.51 -6.44
CA LEU A 107 -10.46 13.76 -5.31
C LEU A 107 -10.36 12.28 -5.68
N GLU A 108 -9.25 11.63 -5.31
CA GLU A 108 -8.99 10.21 -5.57
C GLU A 108 -8.35 9.57 -4.34
N MET A 109 -8.47 8.25 -4.20
CA MET A 109 -7.70 7.50 -3.22
C MET A 109 -6.20 7.67 -3.47
N HIS A 110 -5.41 7.76 -2.40
CA HIS A 110 -3.97 7.92 -2.49
C HIS A 110 -3.35 6.72 -3.22
N PRO A 111 -2.50 6.94 -4.25
CA PRO A 111 -2.10 5.88 -5.17
C PRO A 111 -1.20 4.80 -4.55
N LEU A 112 -0.51 5.09 -3.45
CA LEU A 112 0.43 4.16 -2.81
C LEU A 112 -0.13 3.46 -1.56
N PHE A 113 -1.05 4.12 -0.87
CA PHE A 113 -1.60 3.65 0.41
C PHE A 113 -3.01 4.21 0.59
N PRO A 114 -3.97 3.73 -0.23
CA PRO A 114 -5.33 4.26 -0.21
C PRO A 114 -6.05 3.95 1.10
N GLU A 115 -5.78 2.80 1.69
CA GLU A 115 -6.40 2.32 2.93
C GLU A 115 -5.31 1.79 3.86
N VAL A 116 -5.32 2.26 5.10
CA VAL A 116 -4.27 1.97 6.06
C VAL A 116 -4.88 1.69 7.42
N LYS A 117 -4.20 0.86 8.21
CA LYS A 117 -4.54 0.65 9.61
C LYS A 117 -3.99 1.76 10.50
N SER A 118 -2.77 2.21 10.21
CA SER A 118 -2.15 3.34 10.89
C SER A 118 -0.99 3.84 10.06
N TYR A 119 -0.44 4.99 10.41
CA TYR A 119 0.70 5.57 9.72
C TYR A 119 1.60 6.36 10.68
N GLU A 120 2.87 6.50 10.30
CA GLU A 120 3.86 7.30 11.04
C GLU A 120 4.72 8.05 10.02
N LEU A 121 4.76 9.37 10.13
CA LEU A 121 5.72 10.19 9.39
C LEU A 121 7.10 10.03 10.01
N LEU A 122 8.08 9.69 9.17
CA LEU A 122 9.46 9.47 9.58
C LEU A 122 10.37 10.57 9.00
N ASP A 123 11.56 10.72 9.57
CA ASP A 123 12.59 11.61 9.04
C ASP A 123 13.01 11.22 7.61
N ASN A 124 13.64 12.18 6.91
CA ASN A 124 14.19 12.00 5.56
C ASN A 124 13.15 11.64 4.49
N LYS A 125 11.96 12.26 4.56
CA LYS A 125 10.86 12.06 3.60
C LYS A 125 10.45 10.59 3.47
N LYS A 126 10.16 9.99 4.62
CA LYS A 126 9.68 8.61 4.69
C LYS A 126 8.37 8.57 5.44
N ILE A 127 7.51 7.64 5.05
CA ILE A 127 6.29 7.31 5.78
C ILE A 127 6.25 5.82 6.01
N LYS A 128 5.92 5.42 7.23
CA LYS A 128 5.63 4.05 7.60
C LYS A 128 4.12 3.87 7.62
N ILE A 129 3.66 2.85 6.92
CA ILE A 129 2.27 2.46 6.80
C ILE A 129 2.10 1.09 7.46
N TYR A 130 1.11 0.99 8.32
CA TYR A 130 0.66 -0.25 8.93
C TYR A 130 -0.59 -0.75 8.20
N TYR A 131 -0.61 -2.04 7.87
CA TYR A 131 -1.77 -2.68 7.27
C TYR A 131 -1.99 -4.06 7.89
N LYS A 132 -3.23 -4.54 7.88
CA LYS A 132 -3.56 -5.88 8.37
C LYS A 132 -3.58 -6.85 7.19
N ASP A 133 -2.98 -8.02 7.39
CA ASP A 133 -3.00 -9.14 6.44
C ASP A 133 -3.32 -10.41 7.22
N GLY A 134 -4.58 -10.85 7.13
CA GLY A 134 -5.15 -11.85 8.03
C GLY A 134 -5.20 -11.34 9.47
N TYR A 135 -4.55 -12.06 10.39
CA TYR A 135 -4.43 -11.66 11.80
C TYR A 135 -3.14 -10.89 12.11
N SER A 136 -2.26 -10.71 11.12
CA SER A 136 -0.96 -10.08 11.31
C SER A 136 -0.98 -8.62 10.90
N ILE A 137 -0.33 -7.76 11.68
CA ILE A 137 -0.02 -6.38 11.28
C ILE A 137 1.33 -6.39 10.56
N LYS A 138 1.36 -5.78 9.39
CA LYS A 138 2.54 -5.66 8.54
C LYS A 138 2.91 -4.20 8.33
N GLU A 139 4.18 -3.96 8.04
CA GLU A 139 4.75 -2.63 7.90
C GLU A 139 5.29 -2.43 6.48
N LYS A 140 4.96 -1.30 5.86
CA LYS A 140 5.55 -0.80 4.62
C LYS A 140 6.12 0.58 4.85
N ILE A 141 7.36 0.81 4.44
CA ILE A 141 7.98 2.13 4.45
C ILE A 141 8.10 2.60 3.02
N TYR A 142 7.49 3.75 2.73
CA TYR A 142 7.66 4.46 1.47
C TYR A 142 8.69 5.56 1.63
N CYS A 143 9.56 5.69 0.63
CA CYS A 143 10.60 6.70 0.56
C CYS A 143 10.28 7.67 -0.60
N PHE A 144 10.45 8.97 -0.36
CA PHE A 144 10.12 10.00 -1.35
C PHE A 144 11.37 10.80 -1.75
N GLN A 145 11.74 10.66 -3.04
CA GLN A 145 12.76 11.47 -3.69
C GLN A 145 12.09 12.47 -4.64
N SER A 146 11.89 12.08 -5.91
CA SER A 146 11.04 12.77 -6.89
C SER A 146 9.63 12.19 -6.96
N THR A 147 9.52 10.88 -6.71
CA THR A 147 8.27 10.12 -6.65
C THR A 147 8.38 9.13 -5.50
N GLY A 148 7.25 8.81 -4.87
CA GLY A 148 7.20 7.79 -3.83
C GLY A 148 7.45 6.38 -4.36
N TYR A 149 8.19 5.58 -3.61
CA TYR A 149 8.35 4.15 -3.87
C TYR A 149 8.41 3.38 -2.56
N LEU A 150 7.94 2.13 -2.58
CA LEU A 150 8.11 1.20 -1.45
C LEU A 150 9.60 0.92 -1.31
N CYS A 151 10.21 1.25 -0.18
CA CYS A 151 11.65 1.06 0.05
C CYS A 151 11.95 -0.03 1.08
N GLU A 152 11.03 -0.31 2.01
CA GLU A 152 11.14 -1.42 2.95
C GLU A 152 9.77 -2.02 3.23
N GLU A 153 9.72 -3.34 3.33
CA GLU A 153 8.56 -4.08 3.85
C GLU A 153 9.04 -5.03 4.94
N LYS A 154 8.33 -5.02 6.07
CA LYS A 154 8.66 -5.79 7.25
C LYS A 154 7.43 -6.46 7.82
N TYR A 155 7.58 -7.72 8.22
CA TYR A 155 6.55 -8.44 8.96
C TYR A 155 7.13 -9.59 9.76
N ILE A 156 6.42 -9.93 10.84
CA ILE A 156 6.77 -11.05 11.70
C ILE A 156 6.38 -12.35 11.01
N ILE A 157 7.35 -13.27 10.86
CA ILE A 157 7.12 -14.58 10.24
C ILE A 157 6.93 -15.70 11.26
N ARG A 158 7.51 -15.54 12.47
CA ARG A 158 7.36 -16.47 13.59
C ARG A 158 7.91 -15.85 14.86
N ASN A 159 7.16 -15.88 15.97
CA ASN A 159 7.61 -15.31 17.25
C ASN A 159 8.13 -13.87 17.07
N ASN A 160 9.40 -13.59 17.41
CA ASN A 160 10.06 -12.28 17.21
C ASN A 160 11.01 -12.26 16.00
N TYR A 161 10.87 -13.22 15.07
CA TYR A 161 11.61 -13.23 13.82
C TYR A 161 10.86 -12.43 12.77
N GLU A 162 11.59 -11.51 12.14
CA GLU A 162 11.06 -10.59 11.14
C GLU A 162 11.68 -10.90 9.79
N LEU A 163 10.85 -10.99 8.75
CA LEU A 163 11.34 -10.92 7.38
C LEU A 163 11.34 -9.45 6.96
N ARG A 164 12.49 -8.98 6.48
CA ARG A 164 12.64 -7.63 5.94
C ARG A 164 13.03 -7.70 4.48
N LYS A 165 12.28 -6.99 3.63
CA LYS A 165 12.53 -6.85 2.20
C LYS A 165 12.89 -5.38 1.94
N LEU A 166 14.07 -5.14 1.41
CA LEU A 166 14.46 -3.81 0.93
C LEU A 166 14.22 -3.72 -0.57
N TYR A 167 13.80 -2.54 -1.01
CA TYR A 167 13.45 -2.26 -2.38
C TYR A 167 14.25 -1.06 -2.89
N SER A 168 14.70 -1.18 -4.13
CA SER A 168 15.30 -0.07 -4.86
C SER A 168 14.22 0.85 -5.44
N SER A 169 14.60 2.07 -5.82
CA SER A 169 13.67 3.09 -6.36
C SER A 169 12.92 2.69 -7.63
N ASN A 170 13.37 1.65 -8.32
CA ASN A 170 12.67 1.09 -9.49
C ASN A 170 11.65 -0.02 -9.13
N GLY A 171 11.39 -0.25 -7.84
CA GLY A 171 10.46 -1.26 -7.33
C GLY A 171 11.02 -2.68 -7.25
N LYS A 172 12.30 -2.92 -7.59
CA LYS A 172 12.92 -4.24 -7.46
C LYS A 172 13.44 -4.47 -6.04
N VAL A 173 13.20 -5.66 -5.53
CA VAL A 173 13.78 -6.16 -4.27
C VAL A 173 15.32 -6.15 -4.39
N SER A 174 15.98 -5.36 -3.55
CA SER A 174 17.43 -5.24 -3.47
C SER A 174 18.04 -6.26 -2.51
N SER A 175 17.38 -6.51 -1.38
CA SER A 175 17.79 -7.52 -0.40
C SER A 175 16.59 -8.07 0.37
N VAL A 176 16.74 -9.30 0.86
CA VAL A 176 15.79 -9.94 1.76
C VAL A 176 16.59 -10.66 2.83
N GLY A 177 16.21 -10.48 4.09
CA GLY A 177 16.86 -11.10 5.23
C GLY A 177 15.87 -11.40 6.35
N VAL A 178 16.22 -12.38 7.17
CA VAL A 178 15.47 -12.70 8.40
C VAL A 178 16.24 -12.15 9.58
N TYR A 179 15.55 -11.46 10.48
CA TYR A 179 16.14 -10.78 11.61
C TYR A 179 15.52 -11.29 12.91
N TYR A 180 16.36 -11.50 13.91
CA TYR A 180 15.93 -11.61 15.29
C TYR A 180 16.35 -10.35 16.02
N ASN A 181 15.37 -9.54 16.42
CA ASN A 181 15.57 -8.17 16.89
C ASN A 181 16.27 -7.30 15.81
N GLN A 182 17.60 -7.15 15.90
CA GLN A 182 18.42 -6.37 14.98
C GLN A 182 19.47 -7.21 14.25
N ASN A 183 19.62 -8.47 14.62
CA ASN A 183 20.65 -9.34 14.06
C ASN A 183 20.07 -10.14 12.90
N GLU A 184 20.71 -10.02 11.74
CA GLU A 184 20.40 -10.89 10.61
C GLU A 184 20.84 -12.31 10.93
N ILE A 185 19.95 -13.26 10.66
CA ILE A 185 20.19 -14.69 10.84
C ILE A 185 20.18 -15.38 9.49
N LEU A 186 20.85 -16.54 9.44
CA LEU A 186 20.82 -17.41 8.28
C LEU A 186 20.07 -18.71 8.62
N PRO A 187 18.78 -18.82 8.26
CA PRO A 187 17.98 -20.00 8.52
C PRO A 187 18.59 -21.29 7.97
N SER A 188 18.27 -22.40 8.62
CA SER A 188 18.76 -23.71 8.20
C SER A 188 17.72 -24.81 8.32
N ILE A 189 17.86 -25.86 7.55
CA ILE A 189 16.91 -26.96 7.55
C ILE A 189 17.08 -27.83 8.82
N ARG A 190 15.97 -28.13 9.51
CA ARG A 190 15.96 -28.89 10.77
C ARG A 190 16.22 -30.38 10.57
N GLU A 191 15.59 -30.95 9.54
CA GLU A 191 15.65 -32.36 9.20
C GLU A 191 15.38 -32.56 7.70
N LYS A 192 15.39 -33.80 7.20
CA LYS A 192 15.12 -34.03 5.78
C LYS A 192 13.69 -33.58 5.43
N SER A 193 13.57 -32.55 4.60
CA SER A 193 12.29 -31.94 4.27
C SER A 193 12.11 -31.80 2.76
N TYR A 194 10.93 -32.20 2.29
CA TYR A 194 10.57 -32.11 0.88
C TYR A 194 10.26 -30.67 0.45
N LEU A 195 10.52 -30.38 -0.83
CA LEU A 195 10.25 -29.09 -1.45
C LEU A 195 8.99 -29.15 -2.31
N TYR A 196 8.31 -28.01 -2.48
CA TYR A 196 6.97 -27.93 -3.04
C TYR A 196 6.90 -26.86 -4.12
N TYR A 197 6.37 -27.23 -5.29
CA TYR A 197 6.11 -26.25 -6.35
C TYR A 197 4.99 -25.27 -5.95
N ASP A 198 4.05 -25.75 -5.14
CA ASP A 198 2.99 -24.97 -4.49
C ASP A 198 2.49 -25.71 -3.24
N LEU A 199 1.64 -25.11 -2.39
CA LEU A 199 1.30 -25.66 -1.05
C LEU A 199 0.85 -27.13 -1.10
N ASN A 200 0.10 -27.51 -2.14
CA ASN A 200 -0.42 -28.87 -2.32
C ASN A 200 0.31 -29.70 -3.38
N LYS A 201 1.43 -29.21 -3.91
CA LYS A 201 2.16 -29.83 -5.03
C LYS A 201 3.61 -30.14 -4.65
N ARG A 202 3.80 -31.27 -3.97
CA ARG A 202 5.11 -31.78 -3.58
C ARG A 202 5.97 -32.12 -4.80
N SER A 203 7.26 -31.77 -4.74
CA SER A 203 8.27 -32.22 -5.70
C SER A 203 9.00 -33.47 -5.19
N ASN A 204 9.87 -34.06 -6.01
CA ASN A 204 10.79 -35.12 -5.55
C ASN A 204 12.09 -34.55 -4.93
N MET A 205 12.24 -33.22 -4.89
CA MET A 205 13.40 -32.57 -4.29
C MET A 205 13.23 -32.47 -2.77
N TYR A 206 14.35 -32.52 -2.07
CA TYR A 206 14.41 -32.33 -0.63
C TYR A 206 15.71 -31.61 -0.24
N LEU A 207 15.69 -30.99 0.92
CA LEU A 207 16.88 -30.51 1.61
C LEU A 207 17.12 -31.37 2.85
N VAL A 208 18.34 -31.36 3.37
CA VAL A 208 18.74 -32.14 4.55
C VAL A 208 19.13 -31.23 5.70
N LYS A 209 19.20 -31.80 6.91
CA LYS A 209 19.57 -31.06 8.12
C LYS A 209 20.84 -30.24 7.92
N GLY A 210 20.80 -28.97 8.33
CA GLY A 210 21.92 -28.03 8.28
C GLY A 210 22.06 -27.26 6.96
N ASP A 211 21.33 -27.64 5.89
CA ASP A 211 21.31 -26.86 4.66
C ASP A 211 20.86 -25.41 4.95
N LYS A 212 21.64 -24.43 4.52
CA LYS A 212 21.35 -23.01 4.72
C LYS A 212 20.44 -22.48 3.62
N VAL A 213 19.43 -21.70 4.00
CA VAL A 213 18.41 -21.17 3.09
C VAL A 213 18.11 -19.71 3.41
N ASN A 214 17.82 -18.92 2.38
CA ASN A 214 17.27 -17.59 2.56
C ASN A 214 15.75 -17.69 2.45
N ILE A 215 15.02 -17.16 3.43
CA ILE A 215 13.57 -17.00 3.30
C ILE A 215 13.33 -15.74 2.46
N LEU A 216 12.54 -15.87 1.42
CA LEU A 216 12.18 -14.80 0.49
C LEU A 216 10.75 -14.30 0.71
N ASP A 217 9.87 -15.20 1.14
CA ASP A 217 8.47 -14.87 1.39
C ASP A 217 7.82 -15.90 2.33
N GLU A 218 6.60 -15.60 2.77
CA GLU A 218 5.77 -16.53 3.51
C GLU A 218 4.33 -16.54 3.00
N LYS A 219 3.62 -17.63 3.29
CA LYS A 219 2.16 -17.68 3.20
C LYS A 219 1.61 -18.73 4.16
N SER A 220 0.34 -18.56 4.52
CA SER A 220 -0.40 -19.54 5.31
C SER A 220 -1.45 -20.23 4.44
N SER A 221 -1.56 -21.53 4.61
CA SER A 221 -2.69 -22.32 4.12
C SER A 221 -3.95 -22.00 4.94
N LEU A 222 -5.12 -22.33 4.39
CA LEU A 222 -6.41 -22.25 5.09
C LEU A 222 -6.49 -23.13 6.35
N ASP A 223 -5.70 -24.19 6.43
CA ASP A 223 -5.60 -25.09 7.58
C ASP A 223 -4.63 -24.58 8.67
N GLY A 224 -4.08 -23.37 8.51
CA GLY A 224 -3.12 -22.77 9.43
C GLY A 224 -1.67 -23.23 9.24
N GLN A 225 -1.36 -24.08 8.25
CA GLN A 225 0.03 -24.42 7.93
C GLN A 225 0.75 -23.23 7.30
N SER A 226 1.81 -22.75 7.96
CA SER A 226 2.71 -21.74 7.40
C SER A 226 3.76 -22.36 6.47
N TRP A 227 4.11 -21.61 5.42
CA TRP A 227 5.06 -21.99 4.38
C TRP A 227 6.04 -20.85 4.14
N TYR A 228 7.29 -21.20 3.87
CA TYR A 228 8.31 -20.26 3.43
C TYR A 228 8.64 -20.49 1.97
N PHE A 229 8.71 -19.41 1.20
CA PHE A 229 9.33 -19.40 -0.11
C PHE A 229 10.82 -19.18 0.11
N ILE A 230 11.64 -20.18 -0.21
CA ILE A 230 13.07 -20.14 0.08
C ILE A 230 13.90 -20.02 -1.19
N ASN A 231 15.06 -19.39 -1.07
CA ASN A 231 16.17 -19.55 -1.99
C ASN A 231 17.23 -20.47 -1.36
N TYR A 232 17.49 -21.61 -2.00
CA TYR A 232 18.62 -22.47 -1.67
C TYR A 232 19.70 -22.32 -2.75
N LYS A 233 20.95 -22.16 -2.31
CA LYS A 233 22.14 -22.01 -3.17
C LYS A 233 23.11 -23.18 -2.95
N GLY A 234 22.73 -24.36 -3.42
CA GLY A 234 23.62 -25.52 -3.49
C GLY A 234 24.31 -25.62 -4.85
N LYS A 235 24.37 -26.83 -5.42
CA LYS A 235 24.83 -27.07 -6.81
C LYS A 235 24.02 -26.30 -7.86
N LYS A 236 22.76 -26.00 -7.54
CA LYS A 236 21.87 -25.16 -8.34
C LYS A 236 21.21 -24.14 -7.41
N LYS A 237 20.91 -22.96 -7.95
CA LYS A 237 20.05 -21.98 -7.30
C LYS A 237 18.60 -22.38 -7.55
N ILE A 238 17.83 -22.62 -6.49
CA ILE A 238 16.41 -22.95 -6.58
C ILE A 238 15.60 -22.01 -5.70
N ASN A 239 14.45 -21.57 -6.22
CA ASN A 239 13.43 -20.85 -5.47
C ASN A 239 12.20 -21.74 -5.38
N ILE A 240 11.77 -22.11 -4.18
CA ILE A 240 10.72 -23.11 -4.00
C ILE A 240 10.08 -23.02 -2.61
N TRP A 241 8.88 -23.57 -2.45
CA TRP A 241 8.19 -23.59 -1.16
C TRP A 241 8.66 -24.76 -0.27
N ILE A 242 8.70 -24.50 1.02
CA ILE A 242 8.94 -25.49 2.08
C ILE A 242 8.02 -25.18 3.26
N LYS A 243 7.64 -26.19 4.04
CA LYS A 243 6.89 -25.96 5.28
C LYS A 243 7.74 -25.16 6.28
N ALA A 244 7.12 -24.19 6.95
CA ALA A 244 7.83 -23.31 7.90
C ALA A 244 8.40 -24.07 9.11
N ASP A 245 7.75 -25.16 9.54
CA ASP A 245 8.17 -26.02 10.63
C ASP A 245 9.50 -26.76 10.37
N SER A 246 9.86 -26.92 9.10
CA SER A 246 11.07 -27.59 8.61
C SER A 246 12.30 -26.70 8.63
N VAL A 247 12.11 -25.39 8.83
CA VAL A 247 13.18 -24.40 8.83
C VAL A 247 13.44 -23.93 10.26
N ASP A 248 14.70 -24.04 10.68
CA ASP A 248 15.22 -23.49 11.91
C ASP A 248 15.64 -22.04 11.69
N LEU A 249 15.12 -21.17 12.54
CA LEU A 249 15.48 -19.75 12.61
C LEU A 249 16.52 -19.50 13.71
N ASN A 250 17.02 -20.55 14.37
CA ASN A 250 17.95 -20.48 15.50
C ASN A 250 19.15 -21.40 15.25
#